data_AF-A0A1I3LEK4-F1
#
_entry.id   AF-A0A1I3LEK4-F1
#
_cell.length_a   1.000
_cell.length_b   1.000
_cell.length_c   1.000
_cell.angle_alpha   90.00
_cell.angle_beta   90.00
_cell.angle_gamma   90.00
#
_symmetry.space_group_name_H-M   'P 1'
#
loop_
_entity.id
_entity.type
_entity.pdbx_description
1 polymer ?
#
loop_
_entity_poly.entity_id
_entity_poly.type
_entity_poly.pdbx_seq_one_letter_code
_entity_poly.pdbx_strand_id
1 'polypeptide(L)'
;MKNSIVLILIVLFSSCCNAKKVAQDTTKPIQESTVLQEQAVAEIKTDDLVLKENTIQETENIKAKDTIIQKEFNQILTKTEHSNIHFLWNELLQKHVSDNGNVNYKSFKTDHKKLVEYIHILALLKSKPEFDSISKNEKLAYWINAYNALTIDLIIKNYPVKSIKDIKAPWGQKLWELGDKWYSLEDIEHEILRKMDEPRIHFAIVCASYSCPKLQNTAFTASSLETQLTAATKQFLSDTKRNEIKENSLKLSKIFKWFDKDFEQNGSLIDFLNKYTDITISAKAKISYKDYNWDLNN
;
A
#
# COMPACT_ATOMS: atom_id res chain seq x y z
N MET A 1 -29.81 45.65 -28.14
CA MET A 1 -28.70 45.28 -29.04
C MET A 1 -27.53 46.24 -28.82
N LYS A 2 -26.32 45.72 -28.62
CA LYS A 2 -25.01 46.45 -28.65
C LYS A 2 -24.80 47.55 -27.58
N ASN A 3 -23.62 47.74 -27.00
CA ASN A 3 -22.40 46.90 -26.97
C ASN A 3 -21.63 47.20 -25.67
N SER A 4 -20.80 46.24 -25.23
CA SER A 4 -20.07 46.29 -23.96
C SER A 4 -19.00 47.38 -23.90
N ILE A 5 -18.87 48.01 -22.73
CA ILE A 5 -17.69 48.82 -22.37
C ILE A 5 -16.68 47.88 -21.71
N VAL A 6 -15.48 47.76 -22.29
CA VAL A 6 -14.35 47.04 -21.70
C VAL A 6 -13.24 48.04 -21.45
N LEU A 7 -12.95 48.31 -20.17
CA LEU A 7 -11.90 49.23 -19.75
C LEU A 7 -10.71 48.41 -19.23
N ILE A 8 -9.66 48.28 -20.04
CA ILE A 8 -8.42 47.58 -19.65
C ILE A 8 -7.48 48.61 -19.02
N LEU A 9 -7.24 48.49 -17.71
CA LEU A 9 -6.25 49.28 -17.00
C LEU A 9 -4.87 48.62 -17.14
N ILE A 10 -3.98 49.20 -17.96
CA ILE A 10 -2.57 48.83 -18.01
C ILE A 10 -1.82 49.74 -17.02
N VAL A 11 -1.27 49.15 -15.96
CA VAL A 11 -0.33 49.85 -15.05
C VAL A 11 1.06 49.29 -15.28
N LEU A 12 1.89 50.05 -15.99
CA LEU A 12 3.32 49.86 -16.07
C LEU A 12 3.98 50.69 -14.97
N PHE A 13 4.80 50.05 -14.12
CA PHE A 13 5.78 50.76 -13.31
C PHE A 13 7.19 50.24 -13.59
N SER A 14 8.07 51.18 -13.93
CA SER A 14 9.45 50.95 -14.30
C SER A 14 10.39 51.06 -13.11
N SER A 15 11.34 50.12 -13.03
CA SER A 15 12.77 50.32 -12.70
C SER A 15 13.19 51.26 -11.56
N CYS A 16 14.00 50.72 -10.64
CA CYS A 16 15.25 51.37 -10.21
C CYS A 16 16.27 50.34 -9.70
N CYS A 17 17.55 50.57 -9.98
CA CYS A 17 18.69 49.74 -9.55
C CYS A 17 19.59 50.47 -8.52
N ASN A 18 20.63 49.75 -8.05
CA ASN A 18 21.88 50.24 -7.44
C ASN A 18 21.88 50.67 -5.94
N ALA A 19 22.95 50.43 -5.13
CA ALA A 19 24.20 49.67 -5.32
C ALA A 19 25.03 49.43 -4.02
N LYS A 20 26.13 48.63 -4.14
CA LYS A 20 27.42 48.61 -3.35
C LYS A 20 27.40 47.98 -1.93
N LYS A 21 28.47 47.35 -1.38
CA LYS A 21 29.81 46.83 -1.83
C LYS A 21 30.41 45.89 -0.71
N VAL A 22 31.11 44.75 -0.98
CA VAL A 22 32.60 44.51 -0.99
C VAL A 22 33.34 44.80 0.34
N ALA A 23 34.35 44.07 0.89
CA ALA A 23 34.98 42.71 0.79
C ALA A 23 35.85 42.51 2.10
N GLN A 24 36.50 41.40 2.48
CA GLN A 24 37.71 40.64 2.03
C GLN A 24 37.84 39.41 3.01
N ASP A 25 38.28 38.18 2.69
CA ASP A 25 39.50 37.63 2.04
C ASP A 25 40.73 37.43 2.96
N THR A 26 41.28 36.20 3.02
CA THR A 26 42.69 35.83 3.33
C THR A 26 42.94 34.31 3.15
N THR A 27 44.20 33.90 2.99
CA THR A 27 44.60 32.81 2.08
C THR A 27 45.53 31.70 2.63
N LYS A 28 45.65 30.65 1.80
CA LYS A 28 46.48 29.41 1.74
C LYS A 28 47.99 29.55 2.10
N PRO A 29 48.74 28.45 2.36
CA PRO A 29 49.44 27.67 1.29
C PRO A 29 49.35 26.12 1.52
N ILE A 30 49.38 25.17 0.56
CA ILE A 30 50.34 24.75 -0.50
C ILE A 30 51.76 24.39 -0.03
N GLN A 31 52.14 23.13 -0.23
CA GLN A 31 53.48 22.73 -0.65
C GLN A 31 53.37 21.59 -1.69
N GLU A 32 54.41 21.43 -2.50
CA GLU A 32 54.40 20.78 -3.82
C GLU A 32 55.60 19.82 -3.95
N SER A 33 55.47 18.71 -4.69
CA SER A 33 56.62 18.01 -5.30
C SER A 33 56.24 17.01 -6.41
N THR A 34 57.20 16.85 -7.33
CA THR A 34 57.13 16.24 -8.68
C THR A 34 58.42 15.40 -8.88
N VAL A 35 58.59 14.44 -9.79
CA VAL A 35 57.97 14.03 -11.07
C VAL A 35 58.17 12.51 -11.24
N LEU A 36 57.41 11.80 -12.10
CA LEU A 36 57.91 10.93 -13.21
C LEU A 36 56.88 9.93 -13.78
N GLN A 37 57.05 9.61 -15.06
CA GLN A 37 56.27 8.65 -15.85
C GLN A 37 56.80 7.22 -15.66
N GLU A 38 55.95 6.20 -15.88
CA GLU A 38 56.30 5.12 -16.81
C GLU A 38 55.03 4.47 -17.40
N GLN A 39 55.11 4.02 -18.67
CA GLN A 39 54.06 3.24 -19.32
C GLN A 39 54.36 1.75 -19.16
N ALA A 40 53.34 0.94 -18.87
CA ALA A 40 53.42 -0.50 -19.05
C ALA A 40 52.13 -1.01 -19.71
N VAL A 41 52.21 -1.29 -21.01
CA VAL A 41 51.21 -2.09 -21.72
C VAL A 41 51.48 -3.55 -21.38
N ALA A 42 50.49 -4.24 -20.80
CA ALA A 42 50.56 -5.67 -20.57
C ALA A 42 49.62 -6.41 -21.53
N GLU A 43 50.17 -7.37 -22.25
CA GLU A 43 49.46 -8.16 -23.27
C GLU A 43 48.35 -9.01 -22.65
N ILE A 44 47.16 -8.99 -23.28
CA ILE A 44 46.13 -10.00 -23.01
C ILE A 44 46.54 -11.26 -23.77
N LYS A 45 47.08 -12.25 -23.06
CA LYS A 45 47.18 -13.62 -23.58
C LYS A 45 45.80 -14.26 -23.57
N THR A 46 45.39 -14.73 -24.74
CA THR A 46 44.24 -15.62 -24.91
C THR A 46 44.66 -17.03 -24.50
N ASP A 47 44.20 -17.51 -23.34
CA ASP A 47 44.19 -18.93 -23.01
C ASP A 47 42.74 -19.45 -23.08
N ASP A 48 42.56 -20.57 -23.77
CA ASP A 48 41.26 -21.22 -23.99
C ASP A 48 40.62 -21.67 -22.67
N LEU A 49 39.50 -21.06 -22.30
CA LEU A 49 38.60 -21.60 -21.28
C LEU A 49 37.46 -22.39 -21.93
N VAL A 50 37.63 -23.71 -21.89
CA VAL A 50 36.66 -24.71 -22.33
C VAL A 50 35.32 -24.53 -21.61
N LEU A 51 34.29 -24.12 -22.37
CA LEU A 51 32.90 -24.14 -21.92
C LEU A 51 32.42 -25.59 -21.71
N LYS A 52 32.36 -26.03 -20.45
CA LYS A 52 31.77 -27.32 -20.06
C LYS A 52 30.39 -27.14 -19.44
N GLU A 53 29.36 -27.48 -20.24
CA GLU A 53 28.04 -28.11 -19.97
C GLU A 53 27.19 -27.78 -18.70
N ASN A 54 27.73 -27.23 -17.62
CA ASN A 54 27.00 -27.08 -16.35
C ASN A 54 25.89 -26.01 -16.36
N THR A 55 25.90 -25.08 -17.32
CA THR A 55 24.89 -24.00 -17.42
C THR A 55 23.52 -24.49 -17.91
N ILE A 56 23.49 -25.60 -18.66
CA ILE A 56 22.25 -26.15 -19.23
C ILE A 56 21.42 -26.87 -18.15
N GLN A 57 22.07 -27.68 -17.30
CA GLN A 57 21.36 -28.40 -16.23
C GLN A 57 20.70 -27.47 -15.21
N GLU A 58 21.29 -26.30 -14.94
CA GLU A 58 20.74 -25.33 -13.99
C GLU A 58 19.52 -24.60 -14.59
N THR A 59 19.57 -24.22 -15.87
CA THR A 59 18.41 -23.63 -16.56
C THR A 59 17.28 -24.64 -16.82
N GLU A 60 17.59 -25.90 -17.09
CA GLU A 60 16.60 -26.98 -17.17
C GLU A 60 15.96 -27.28 -15.81
N ASN A 61 16.72 -27.28 -14.71
CA ASN A 61 16.16 -27.46 -13.37
C ASN A 61 15.23 -26.30 -12.97
N ILE A 62 15.58 -25.06 -13.28
CA ILE A 62 14.71 -23.90 -13.03
C ILE A 62 13.42 -24.05 -13.85
N LYS A 63 13.52 -24.31 -15.15
CA LYS A 63 12.36 -24.47 -16.04
C LYS A 63 11.48 -25.66 -15.66
N ALA A 64 12.06 -26.77 -15.20
CA ALA A 64 11.34 -27.92 -14.68
C ALA A 64 10.63 -27.59 -13.35
N LYS A 65 11.29 -26.86 -12.45
CA LYS A 65 10.71 -26.40 -11.18
C LYS A 65 9.55 -25.43 -11.41
N ASP A 66 9.70 -24.49 -12.33
CA ASP A 66 8.63 -23.57 -12.73
C ASP A 66 7.45 -24.35 -13.35
N THR A 67 7.74 -25.37 -14.18
CA THR A 67 6.70 -26.25 -14.77
C THR A 67 5.98 -27.09 -13.71
N ILE A 68 6.69 -27.60 -12.70
CA ILE A 68 6.10 -28.36 -11.59
C ILE A 68 5.23 -27.45 -10.72
N ILE A 69 5.75 -26.27 -10.34
CA ILE A 69 5.00 -25.24 -9.61
C ILE A 69 3.74 -24.88 -10.40
N GLN A 70 3.86 -24.58 -11.70
CA GLN A 70 2.73 -24.25 -12.58
C GLN A 70 1.71 -25.40 -12.68
N LYS A 71 2.14 -26.67 -12.66
CA LYS A 71 1.25 -27.84 -12.71
C LYS A 71 0.49 -28.05 -11.41
N GLU A 72 1.16 -28.02 -10.26
CA GLU A 72 0.51 -28.10 -8.93
C GLU A 72 -0.43 -26.91 -8.74
N PHE A 73 0.02 -25.71 -9.12
CA PHE A 73 -0.75 -24.48 -9.08
C PHE A 73 -1.98 -24.50 -9.99
N ASN A 74 -1.88 -25.04 -11.21
CA ASN A 74 -3.04 -25.21 -12.09
C ASN A 74 -4.07 -26.19 -11.51
N GLN A 75 -3.64 -27.21 -10.75
CA GLN A 75 -4.56 -28.10 -10.01
C GLN A 75 -5.24 -27.40 -8.83
N ILE A 76 -4.55 -26.48 -8.16
CA ILE A 76 -5.13 -25.62 -7.12
C ILE A 76 -6.12 -24.62 -7.74
N LEU A 77 -5.74 -23.91 -8.81
CA LEU A 77 -6.63 -22.99 -9.53
C LEU A 77 -7.89 -23.68 -10.06
N THR A 78 -7.79 -24.79 -10.78
CA THR A 78 -8.96 -25.49 -11.34
C THR A 78 -9.92 -26.02 -10.26
N LYS A 79 -9.42 -26.30 -9.05
CA LYS A 79 -10.24 -26.60 -7.87
C LYS A 79 -10.89 -25.35 -7.25
N THR A 80 -10.27 -24.18 -7.40
CA THR A 80 -10.68 -22.90 -6.82
C THR A 80 -11.55 -22.03 -7.74
N GLU A 81 -11.46 -22.20 -9.07
CA GLU A 81 -12.22 -21.47 -10.10
C GLU A 81 -13.75 -21.58 -9.96
N HIS A 82 -14.25 -22.53 -9.16
CA HIS A 82 -15.67 -22.72 -8.88
C HIS A 82 -16.16 -22.23 -7.49
N SER A 83 -15.35 -21.58 -6.63
CA SER A 83 -15.94 -20.96 -5.41
C SER A 83 -15.27 -19.75 -4.76
N ASN A 84 -13.93 -19.64 -4.66
CA ASN A 84 -13.31 -18.49 -3.98
C ASN A 84 -11.80 -18.30 -4.27
N ILE A 85 -11.44 -17.34 -5.14
CA ILE A 85 -10.04 -16.98 -5.44
C ILE A 85 -9.21 -16.57 -4.22
N HIS A 86 -9.85 -16.20 -3.10
CA HIS A 86 -9.20 -15.79 -1.86
C HIS A 86 -9.14 -16.90 -0.81
N PHE A 87 -9.37 -18.16 -1.18
CA PHE A 87 -9.33 -19.31 -0.27
C PHE A 87 -8.01 -19.40 0.54
N LEU A 88 -6.85 -19.37 -0.13
CA LEU A 88 -5.54 -19.45 0.56
C LEU A 88 -5.34 -18.30 1.55
N TRP A 89 -5.79 -17.10 1.19
CA TRP A 89 -5.75 -15.92 2.06
C TRP A 89 -6.68 -16.07 3.26
N ASN A 90 -7.89 -16.59 3.05
CA ASN A 90 -8.83 -16.88 4.13
C ASN A 90 -8.28 -17.91 5.12
N GLU A 91 -7.63 -18.98 4.65
CA GLU A 91 -6.97 -19.96 5.54
C GLU A 91 -5.82 -19.33 6.35
N LEU A 92 -5.01 -18.45 5.73
CA LEU A 92 -3.95 -17.73 6.42
C LEU A 92 -4.51 -16.77 7.48
N LEU A 93 -5.57 -16.03 7.14
CA LEU A 93 -6.27 -15.16 8.08
C LEU A 93 -6.84 -15.95 9.27
N GLN A 94 -7.56 -17.04 9.02
CA GLN A 94 -8.14 -17.87 10.08
C GLN A 94 -7.09 -18.53 10.99
N LYS A 95 -5.90 -18.85 10.46
CA LYS A 95 -4.80 -19.45 11.24
C LYS A 95 -4.01 -18.44 12.07
N HIS A 96 -3.82 -17.20 11.57
CA HIS A 96 -2.85 -16.25 12.13
C HIS A 96 -3.45 -14.94 12.65
N VAL A 97 -4.75 -14.69 12.44
CA VAL A 97 -5.44 -13.46 12.86
C VAL A 97 -6.58 -13.82 13.82
N SER A 98 -6.50 -13.28 15.04
CA SER A 98 -7.53 -13.46 16.06
C SER A 98 -8.86 -12.76 15.70
N ASP A 99 -9.96 -13.11 16.37
CA ASP A 99 -11.25 -12.43 16.19
C ASP A 99 -11.19 -10.93 16.51
N ASN A 100 -10.25 -10.49 17.35
CA ASN A 100 -9.98 -9.09 17.66
C ASN A 100 -9.12 -8.37 16.60
N GLY A 101 -8.63 -9.09 15.58
CA GLY A 101 -7.79 -8.55 14.51
C GLY A 101 -6.30 -8.39 14.87
N ASN A 102 -5.85 -8.95 16.01
CA ASN A 102 -4.43 -9.07 16.33
C ASN A 102 -3.79 -10.16 15.46
N VAL A 103 -2.60 -9.88 14.92
CA VAL A 103 -1.88 -10.70 13.94
C VAL A 103 -0.64 -11.35 14.56
N ASN A 104 -0.60 -12.68 14.57
CA ASN A 104 0.57 -13.42 15.03
C ASN A 104 1.65 -13.47 13.93
N TYR A 105 2.38 -12.37 13.71
CA TYR A 105 3.42 -12.27 12.68
C TYR A 105 4.50 -13.35 12.78
N LYS A 106 4.83 -13.81 14.00
CA LYS A 106 5.80 -14.90 14.22
C LYS A 106 5.30 -16.22 13.60
N SER A 107 4.02 -16.52 13.78
CA SER A 107 3.35 -17.67 13.16
C SER A 107 3.13 -17.46 11.66
N PHE A 108 2.70 -16.26 11.25
CA PHE A 108 2.48 -15.93 9.83
C PHE A 108 3.75 -16.14 8.99
N LYS A 109 4.92 -15.79 9.54
CA LYS A 109 6.23 -15.98 8.91
C LYS A 109 6.58 -17.46 8.64
N THR A 110 6.03 -18.43 9.39
CA THR A 110 6.28 -19.86 9.09
C THR A 110 5.53 -20.33 7.85
N ASP A 111 4.40 -19.70 7.52
CA ASP A 111 3.59 -20.00 6.35
C ASP A 111 3.86 -19.05 5.17
N HIS A 112 4.99 -18.33 5.18
CA HIS A 112 5.31 -17.31 4.17
C HIS A 112 5.21 -17.83 2.73
N LYS A 113 5.60 -19.09 2.47
CA LYS A 113 5.43 -19.74 1.15
C LYS A 113 3.98 -19.69 0.66
N LYS A 114 3.00 -19.95 1.53
CA LYS A 114 1.56 -19.94 1.20
C LYS A 114 1.03 -18.51 0.97
N LEU A 115 1.62 -17.51 1.64
CA LEU A 115 1.31 -16.11 1.35
C LEU A 115 1.86 -15.68 -0.02
N VAL A 116 3.09 -16.06 -0.36
CA VAL A 116 3.68 -15.80 -1.68
C VAL A 116 2.88 -16.49 -2.78
N GLU A 117 2.43 -17.73 -2.56
CA GLU A 117 1.55 -18.45 -3.48
C GLU A 117 0.23 -17.70 -3.73
N TYR A 118 -0.40 -17.17 -2.68
CA TYR A 118 -1.59 -16.31 -2.84
C TYR A 118 -1.28 -15.01 -3.60
N ILE A 119 -0.13 -14.38 -3.37
CA ILE A 119 0.30 -13.20 -4.13
C ILE A 119 0.52 -13.54 -5.62
N HIS A 120 1.02 -14.74 -5.94
CA HIS A 120 1.12 -15.22 -7.32
C HIS A 120 -0.27 -15.47 -7.95
N ILE A 121 -1.27 -15.95 -7.20
CA ILE A 121 -2.68 -16.02 -7.67
C ILE A 121 -3.15 -14.61 -8.05
N LEU A 122 -2.94 -13.62 -7.20
CA LEU A 122 -3.32 -12.23 -7.48
C LEU A 122 -2.63 -11.72 -8.75
N ALA A 123 -1.32 -11.92 -8.87
CA ALA A 123 -0.55 -11.49 -10.04
C ALA A 123 -1.10 -12.08 -11.35
N LEU A 124 -1.35 -13.39 -11.39
CA LEU A 124 -1.87 -14.08 -12.57
C LEU A 124 -3.32 -13.70 -12.89
N LEU A 125 -4.15 -13.43 -11.88
CA LEU A 125 -5.49 -12.89 -12.09
C LEU A 125 -5.44 -11.47 -12.68
N LYS A 126 -4.49 -10.62 -12.26
CA LYS A 126 -4.34 -9.27 -12.84
C LYS A 126 -3.82 -9.29 -14.28
N SER A 127 -3.11 -10.34 -14.69
CA SER A 127 -2.69 -10.58 -16.09
C SER A 127 -3.82 -11.00 -17.03
N LYS A 128 -4.95 -11.49 -16.51
CA LYS A 128 -6.09 -11.94 -17.33
C LYS A 128 -6.81 -10.72 -17.96
N PRO A 129 -7.03 -10.67 -19.29
CA PRO A 129 -7.76 -9.57 -19.95
C PRO A 129 -9.15 -9.30 -19.36
N GLU A 130 -9.80 -10.34 -18.85
CA GLU A 130 -11.11 -10.28 -18.21
C GLU A 130 -11.11 -9.44 -16.92
N PHE A 131 -9.94 -9.30 -16.25
CA PHE A 131 -9.81 -8.56 -14.99
C PHE A 131 -10.33 -7.12 -15.08
N ASP A 132 -10.07 -6.44 -16.20
CA ASP A 132 -10.48 -5.06 -16.37
C ASP A 132 -12.00 -4.94 -16.62
N SER A 133 -12.68 -6.05 -16.90
CA SER A 133 -14.13 -6.14 -17.12
C SER A 133 -14.94 -6.69 -15.93
N ILE A 134 -14.28 -7.18 -14.86
CA ILE A 134 -14.99 -7.63 -13.65
C ILE A 134 -15.68 -6.47 -12.91
N SER A 135 -16.70 -6.79 -12.10
CA SER A 135 -17.54 -5.81 -11.41
C SER A 135 -16.78 -4.96 -10.38
N LYS A 136 -17.37 -3.82 -9.98
CA LYS A 136 -16.84 -2.96 -8.90
C LYS A 136 -16.57 -3.77 -7.61
N ASN A 137 -17.45 -4.71 -7.27
CA ASN A 137 -17.33 -5.51 -6.05
C ASN A 137 -16.21 -6.54 -6.13
N GLU A 138 -16.00 -7.16 -7.30
CA GLU A 138 -14.87 -8.06 -7.53
C GLU A 138 -13.53 -7.30 -7.48
N LYS A 139 -13.46 -6.11 -8.09
CA LYS A 139 -12.27 -5.24 -8.01
C LYS A 139 -11.99 -4.78 -6.57
N LEU A 140 -13.01 -4.35 -5.82
CA LEU A 140 -12.85 -3.95 -4.42
C LEU A 140 -12.36 -5.13 -3.55
N ALA A 141 -13.02 -6.29 -3.63
CA ALA A 141 -12.61 -7.49 -2.89
C ALA A 141 -11.16 -7.90 -3.21
N TYR A 142 -10.80 -7.90 -4.50
CA TYR A 142 -9.43 -8.17 -4.95
C TYR A 142 -8.42 -7.20 -4.34
N TRP A 143 -8.62 -5.88 -4.49
CA TRP A 143 -7.63 -4.88 -4.08
C TRP A 143 -7.53 -4.71 -2.56
N ILE A 144 -8.62 -4.88 -1.81
CA ILE A 144 -8.61 -4.91 -0.34
C ILE A 144 -7.80 -6.11 0.17
N ASN A 145 -8.06 -7.32 -0.35
CA ASN A 145 -7.32 -8.49 0.07
C ASN A 145 -5.85 -8.44 -0.38
N ALA A 146 -5.57 -7.88 -1.56
CA ALA A 146 -4.22 -7.62 -2.02
C ALA A 146 -3.47 -6.69 -1.05
N TYR A 147 -3.97 -5.48 -0.79
CA TYR A 147 -3.32 -4.53 0.13
C TYR A 147 -2.99 -5.16 1.48
N ASN A 148 -3.94 -5.89 2.06
CA ASN A 148 -3.75 -6.55 3.35
C ASN A 148 -2.67 -7.65 3.29
N ALA A 149 -2.71 -8.53 2.29
CA ALA A 149 -1.72 -9.58 2.10
C ALA A 149 -0.31 -9.03 1.84
N LEU A 150 -0.19 -7.98 1.01
CA LEU A 150 1.08 -7.30 0.73
C LEU A 150 1.62 -6.57 1.98
N THR A 151 0.74 -5.99 2.80
CA THR A 151 1.15 -5.39 4.08
C THR A 151 1.68 -6.44 5.05
N ILE A 152 1.03 -7.61 5.15
CA ILE A 152 1.56 -8.72 5.96
C ILE A 152 2.92 -9.20 5.43
N ASP A 153 3.06 -9.38 4.11
CA ASP A 153 4.32 -9.78 3.48
C ASP A 153 5.47 -8.79 3.77
N LEU A 154 5.18 -7.48 3.71
CA LEU A 154 6.13 -6.43 4.09
C LEU A 154 6.59 -6.57 5.55
N ILE A 155 5.67 -6.77 6.50
CA ILE A 155 6.03 -6.92 7.91
C ILE A 155 6.85 -8.20 8.13
N ILE A 156 6.44 -9.37 7.63
CA ILE A 156 7.16 -10.63 7.88
C ILE A 156 8.55 -10.67 7.23
N LYS A 157 8.73 -10.02 6.07
CA LYS A 157 10.05 -9.81 5.44
C LYS A 157 11.01 -9.03 6.34
N ASN A 158 10.51 -8.05 7.09
CA ASN A 158 11.29 -7.24 8.01
C ASN A 158 11.29 -7.76 9.48
N TYR A 159 10.43 -8.73 9.81
CA TYR A 159 10.18 -9.15 11.19
C TYR A 159 11.42 -9.78 11.86
N PRO A 160 11.80 -9.35 13.08
CA PRO A 160 11.04 -8.49 14.00
C PRO A 160 11.21 -6.98 13.78
N VAL A 161 10.07 -6.25 13.72
CA VAL A 161 9.98 -4.78 13.85
C VAL A 161 8.96 -4.42 14.93
N LYS A 162 9.02 -3.20 15.49
CA LYS A 162 8.03 -2.73 16.47
C LYS A 162 6.89 -1.95 15.83
N SER A 163 7.19 -1.28 14.72
CA SER A 163 6.23 -0.54 13.91
C SER A 163 6.50 -0.76 12.42
N ILE A 164 5.46 -0.67 11.59
CA ILE A 164 5.64 -0.50 10.13
C ILE A 164 6.52 0.72 9.80
N LYS A 165 6.53 1.75 10.65
CA LYS A 165 7.34 2.96 10.49
C LYS A 165 8.85 2.75 10.71
N ASP A 166 9.26 1.63 11.29
CA ASP A 166 10.67 1.26 11.42
C ASP A 166 11.27 0.81 10.08
N ILE A 167 10.41 0.43 9.13
CA ILE A 167 10.79 0.02 7.77
C ILE A 167 10.94 1.28 6.91
N LYS A 168 12.01 1.36 6.11
CA LYS A 168 12.26 2.52 5.24
C LYS A 168 11.19 2.67 4.14
N ALA A 169 10.51 3.82 4.08
CA ALA A 169 9.51 4.15 3.06
C ALA A 169 8.46 3.03 2.81
N PRO A 170 7.78 2.52 3.85
CA PRO A 170 7.12 1.21 3.79
C PRO A 170 5.95 1.16 2.80
N TRP A 171 5.24 2.28 2.61
CA TRP A 171 4.11 2.36 1.69
C TRP A 171 4.51 2.55 0.22
N GLY A 172 5.63 3.24 -0.05
CA GLY A 172 6.07 3.64 -1.40
C GLY A 172 7.06 2.67 -2.06
N GLN A 173 7.49 1.60 -1.38
CA GLN A 173 8.34 0.59 -2.01
C GLN A 173 7.55 -0.24 -3.04
N LYS A 174 8.02 -0.28 -4.29
CA LYS A 174 7.46 -1.14 -5.34
C LYS A 174 8.05 -2.54 -5.25
N LEU A 175 7.38 -3.43 -4.51
CA LEU A 175 7.89 -4.77 -4.16
C LEU A 175 7.13 -5.93 -4.79
N TRP A 176 5.97 -5.67 -5.40
CA TRP A 176 5.08 -6.72 -5.87
C TRP A 176 4.64 -6.46 -7.31
N GLU A 177 4.95 -7.39 -8.19
CA GLU A 177 4.48 -7.43 -9.56
C GLU A 177 3.08 -8.07 -9.60
N LEU A 178 2.10 -7.35 -10.13
CA LEU A 178 0.74 -7.85 -10.34
C LEU A 178 0.35 -7.55 -11.79
N GLY A 179 0.14 -8.58 -12.61
CA GLY A 179 0.10 -8.37 -14.05
C GLY A 179 1.49 -8.05 -14.60
N ASP A 180 1.59 -6.97 -15.36
CA ASP A 180 2.78 -6.41 -16.00
C ASP A 180 3.37 -5.20 -15.24
N LYS A 181 2.83 -4.87 -14.06
CA LYS A 181 3.20 -3.67 -13.30
C LYS A 181 3.64 -3.99 -11.88
N TRP A 182 4.69 -3.28 -11.45
CA TRP A 182 5.14 -3.23 -10.06
C TRP A 182 4.35 -2.20 -9.24
N TYR A 183 3.78 -2.66 -8.13
CA TYR A 183 2.96 -1.88 -7.21
C TYR A 183 3.66 -1.70 -5.86
N SER A 184 3.41 -0.53 -5.27
CA SER A 184 3.58 -0.23 -3.85
C SER A 184 2.23 -0.28 -3.12
N LEU A 185 2.22 -0.23 -1.78
CA LEU A 185 0.96 -0.12 -1.02
C LEU A 185 0.26 1.21 -1.32
N GLU A 186 1.03 2.28 -1.49
CA GLU A 186 0.53 3.62 -1.87
C GLU A 186 -0.13 3.61 -3.26
N ASP A 187 0.45 2.92 -4.26
CA ASP A 187 -0.21 2.74 -5.57
C ASP A 187 -1.60 2.08 -5.41
N ILE A 188 -1.74 1.07 -4.55
CA ILE A 188 -3.00 0.33 -4.38
C ILE A 188 -4.05 1.17 -3.63
N GLU A 189 -3.64 1.87 -2.57
CA GLU A 189 -4.55 2.67 -1.76
C GLU A 189 -4.96 3.97 -2.49
N HIS A 190 -3.99 4.76 -2.94
CA HIS A 190 -4.24 6.10 -3.48
C HIS A 190 -4.62 6.09 -4.97
N GLU A 191 -3.96 5.26 -5.77
CA GLU A 191 -4.17 5.29 -7.23
C GLU A 191 -5.28 4.35 -7.70
N ILE A 192 -5.73 3.41 -6.86
CA ILE A 192 -6.79 2.45 -7.17
C ILE A 192 -7.96 2.56 -6.17
N LEU A 193 -7.83 2.06 -4.94
CA LEU A 193 -8.95 1.86 -4.01
C LEU A 193 -9.72 3.16 -3.73
N ARG A 194 -9.01 4.25 -3.42
CA ARG A 194 -9.63 5.56 -3.15
C ARG A 194 -10.33 6.18 -4.35
N LYS A 195 -10.00 5.77 -5.58
CA LYS A 195 -10.70 6.20 -6.82
C LYS A 195 -11.92 5.34 -7.16
N MET A 196 -12.27 4.37 -6.32
CA MET A 196 -13.46 3.54 -6.50
C MET A 196 -14.71 4.10 -5.81
N ASP A 197 -14.65 5.29 -5.20
CA ASP A 197 -15.75 5.93 -4.46
C ASP A 197 -16.39 4.97 -3.46
N GLU A 198 -15.58 4.49 -2.52
CA GLU A 198 -15.98 3.59 -1.44
C GLU A 198 -15.23 3.95 -0.13
N PRO A 199 -15.77 4.88 0.68
CA PRO A 199 -15.10 5.32 1.91
C PRO A 199 -14.90 4.20 2.94
N ARG A 200 -15.64 3.08 2.87
CA ARG A 200 -15.49 1.96 3.80
C ARG A 200 -14.19 1.18 3.59
N ILE A 201 -13.45 1.40 2.50
CA ILE A 201 -12.11 0.79 2.31
C ILE A 201 -11.17 1.12 3.48
N HIS A 202 -11.31 2.31 4.07
CA HIS A 202 -10.54 2.77 5.25
C HIS A 202 -10.78 1.98 6.54
N PHE A 203 -11.75 1.05 6.56
CA PHE A 203 -11.99 0.10 7.65
C PHE A 203 -11.73 -1.35 7.24
N ALA A 204 -11.36 -1.58 5.97
CA ALA A 204 -11.12 -2.88 5.37
C ALA A 204 -9.63 -3.13 5.05
N ILE A 205 -8.86 -2.08 4.80
CA ILE A 205 -7.40 -2.14 4.65
C ILE A 205 -6.69 -1.79 5.97
N VAL A 206 -5.56 -2.46 6.24
CA VAL A 206 -4.87 -2.38 7.54
C VAL A 206 -3.38 -2.12 7.37
N CYS A 207 -2.95 -0.96 7.85
CA CYS A 207 -1.56 -0.47 7.87
C CYS A 207 -0.63 -1.15 8.89
N ALA A 208 -0.96 -2.35 9.37
CA ALA A 208 -0.25 -3.11 10.41
C ALA A 208 0.03 -2.34 11.72
N SER A 209 -0.86 -1.43 12.14
CA SER A 209 -0.68 -0.63 13.37
C SER A 209 -1.81 -0.81 14.38
N TYR A 210 -1.51 -0.63 15.67
CA TYR A 210 -2.46 -0.78 16.79
C TYR A 210 -3.69 0.12 16.65
N SER A 211 -3.54 1.37 16.16
CA SER A 211 -4.66 2.29 15.94
C SER A 211 -5.32 2.17 14.56
N CYS A 212 -4.78 1.36 13.65
CA CYS A 212 -5.44 1.04 12.37
C CYS A 212 -6.73 0.23 12.63
N PRO A 213 -7.62 0.04 11.63
CA PRO A 213 -8.75 -0.87 11.76
C PRO A 213 -8.28 -2.30 12.06
N LYS A 214 -9.17 -3.14 12.61
CA LYS A 214 -8.84 -4.56 12.83
C LYS A 214 -8.67 -5.24 11.47
N LEU A 215 -7.66 -6.12 11.34
CA LEU A 215 -7.60 -7.02 10.18
C LEU A 215 -8.70 -8.07 10.35
N GLN A 216 -9.62 -8.14 9.38
CA GLN A 216 -10.68 -9.15 9.39
C GLN A 216 -10.03 -10.53 9.24
N ASN A 217 -10.47 -11.51 10.05
CA ASN A 217 -9.97 -12.89 10.01
C ASN A 217 -10.66 -13.75 8.93
N THR A 218 -11.33 -13.10 7.97
CA THR A 218 -11.91 -13.71 6.76
C THR A 218 -11.58 -12.83 5.55
N ALA A 219 -11.40 -13.46 4.40
CA ALA A 219 -11.15 -12.72 3.16
C ALA A 219 -12.42 -12.02 2.68
N PHE A 220 -12.28 -10.82 2.09
CA PHE A 220 -13.39 -10.15 1.42
C PHE A 220 -13.80 -10.90 0.15
N THR A 221 -15.08 -11.05 -0.14
CA THR A 221 -15.56 -11.67 -1.39
C THR A 221 -16.58 -10.78 -2.07
N ALA A 222 -16.66 -10.79 -3.40
CA ALA A 222 -17.59 -9.92 -4.15
C ALA A 222 -19.06 -10.11 -3.74
N SER A 223 -19.46 -11.36 -3.43
CA SER A 223 -20.81 -11.73 -3.02
C SER A 223 -21.18 -11.27 -1.60
N SER A 224 -20.18 -11.08 -0.73
CA SER A 224 -20.38 -10.69 0.68
C SER A 224 -19.88 -9.27 0.99
N LEU A 225 -19.29 -8.58 0.00
CA LEU A 225 -18.54 -7.34 0.18
C LEU A 225 -19.32 -6.27 0.92
N GLU A 226 -20.58 -6.01 0.54
CA GLU A 226 -21.42 -5.00 1.18
C GLU A 226 -21.65 -5.27 2.66
N THR A 227 -21.92 -6.53 3.01
CA THR A 227 -22.09 -6.98 4.39
C THR A 227 -20.78 -6.89 5.16
N GLN A 228 -19.66 -7.29 4.56
CA GLN A 228 -18.33 -7.26 5.19
C GLN A 228 -17.83 -5.83 5.42
N LEU A 229 -17.94 -4.93 4.43
CA LEU A 229 -17.59 -3.52 4.56
C LEU A 229 -18.46 -2.81 5.61
N THR A 230 -19.77 -3.08 5.61
CA THR A 230 -20.70 -2.52 6.61
C THR A 230 -20.38 -3.03 8.02
N ALA A 231 -20.10 -4.33 8.18
CA ALA A 231 -19.70 -4.91 9.45
C ALA A 231 -18.37 -4.32 9.96
N ALA A 232 -17.35 -4.23 9.11
CA ALA A 232 -16.05 -3.64 9.46
C ALA A 232 -16.19 -2.16 9.87
N THR A 233 -17.02 -1.38 9.15
CA THR A 233 -17.32 0.01 9.48
C THR A 233 -17.99 0.14 10.84
N LYS A 234 -19.07 -0.62 11.09
CA LYS A 234 -19.78 -0.60 12.39
C LYS A 234 -18.87 -1.02 13.54
N GLN A 235 -18.08 -2.10 13.36
CA GLN A 235 -17.08 -2.55 14.34
C GLN A 235 -16.09 -1.43 14.67
N PHE A 236 -15.49 -0.79 13.67
CA PHE A 236 -14.53 0.29 13.88
C PHE A 236 -15.12 1.48 14.63
N LEU A 237 -16.32 1.93 14.24
CA LEU A 237 -17.01 3.05 14.89
C LEU A 237 -17.41 2.75 16.34
N SER A 238 -17.76 1.49 16.65
CA SER A 238 -18.09 1.03 18.00
C SER A 238 -16.86 0.87 18.93
N ASP A 239 -15.65 0.83 18.39
CA ASP A 239 -14.43 0.61 19.18
C ASP A 239 -14.07 1.86 20.01
N THR A 240 -14.36 1.78 21.32
CA THR A 240 -14.12 2.85 22.29
C THR A 240 -12.66 3.25 22.45
N LYS A 241 -11.69 2.40 22.07
CA LYS A 241 -10.26 2.76 22.05
C LYS A 241 -9.96 3.72 20.91
N ARG A 242 -10.59 3.52 19.75
CA ARG A 242 -10.36 4.26 18.50
C ARG A 242 -11.29 5.47 18.35
N ASN A 243 -12.52 5.38 18.84
CA ASN A 243 -13.57 6.40 18.68
C ASN A 243 -14.36 6.61 19.98
N GLU A 244 -14.78 7.85 20.27
CA GLU A 244 -15.84 8.15 21.23
C GLU A 244 -16.89 8.96 20.47
N ILE A 245 -18.10 8.42 20.35
CA ILE A 245 -19.20 9.01 19.59
C ILE A 245 -20.34 9.36 20.55
N LYS A 246 -20.75 10.62 20.56
CA LYS A 246 -21.88 11.15 21.34
C LYS A 246 -22.59 12.19 20.48
N GLU A 247 -23.89 12.40 20.72
CA GLU A 247 -24.76 13.31 19.97
C GLU A 247 -24.10 14.65 19.60
N ASN A 248 -23.46 15.33 20.57
CA ASN A 248 -22.89 16.67 20.39
C ASN A 248 -21.34 16.74 20.48
N SER A 249 -20.65 15.60 20.59
CA SER A 249 -19.19 15.56 20.75
C SER A 249 -18.58 14.26 20.24
N LEU A 250 -17.57 14.38 19.39
CA LEU A 250 -16.89 13.29 18.72
C LEU A 250 -15.38 13.35 19.04
N LYS A 251 -14.79 12.21 19.41
CA LYS A 251 -13.34 12.05 19.56
C LYS A 251 -12.89 10.82 18.77
N LEU A 252 -12.59 11.03 17.49
CA LEU A 252 -12.47 9.99 16.48
C LEU A 252 -11.02 9.58 16.21
N SER A 253 -10.81 8.47 15.51
CA SER A 253 -9.49 8.10 14.98
C SER A 253 -8.96 9.15 13.98
N LYS A 254 -7.62 9.31 13.89
CA LYS A 254 -6.97 10.19 12.90
C LYS A 254 -7.24 9.79 11.45
N ILE A 255 -7.75 8.58 11.17
CA ILE A 255 -8.20 8.15 9.84
C ILE A 255 -9.22 9.14 9.24
N PHE A 256 -10.20 9.60 10.04
CA PHE A 256 -11.18 10.60 9.61
C PHE A 256 -10.59 12.00 9.36
N LYS A 257 -9.36 12.26 9.82
CA LYS A 257 -8.61 13.48 9.53
C LYS A 257 -7.71 13.35 8.30
N TRP A 258 -7.15 12.16 8.08
CA TRP A 258 -6.22 11.91 6.98
C TRP A 258 -6.93 11.68 5.64
N PHE A 259 -8.16 11.16 5.68
CA PHE A 259 -8.98 10.84 4.51
C PHE A 259 -10.35 11.55 4.55
N ASP A 260 -10.38 12.77 5.11
CA ASP A 260 -11.58 13.62 5.24
C ASP A 260 -12.41 13.68 3.93
N LYS A 261 -11.75 14.01 2.82
CA LYS A 261 -12.35 14.11 1.48
C LYS A 261 -13.06 12.84 1.01
N ASP A 262 -12.61 11.67 1.43
CA ASP A 262 -13.19 10.39 1.00
C ASP A 262 -14.53 10.14 1.71
N PHE A 263 -14.64 10.55 2.98
CA PHE A 263 -15.91 10.50 3.73
C PHE A 263 -16.89 11.59 3.30
N GLU A 264 -16.39 12.71 2.77
CA GLU A 264 -17.19 13.89 2.40
C GLU A 264 -17.67 13.90 0.93
N GLN A 265 -17.42 12.83 0.15
CA GLN A 265 -17.89 12.73 -1.24
C GLN A 265 -19.43 12.74 -1.39
N ASN A 266 -20.15 12.20 -0.40
CA ASN A 266 -21.59 11.91 -0.48
C ASN A 266 -22.36 12.40 0.77
N GLY A 267 -22.05 13.62 1.20
CA GLY A 267 -22.56 14.27 2.42
C GLY A 267 -21.41 14.77 3.30
N SER A 268 -21.71 15.21 4.52
CA SER A 268 -20.69 15.50 5.53
C SER A 268 -20.15 14.21 6.18
N LEU A 269 -19.02 14.31 6.88
CA LEU A 269 -18.54 13.24 7.77
C LEU A 269 -19.63 12.82 8.79
N ILE A 270 -20.46 13.75 9.28
CA ILE A 270 -21.55 13.44 10.21
C ILE A 270 -22.64 12.60 9.52
N ASP A 271 -22.95 12.88 8.26
CA ASP A 271 -23.88 12.06 7.46
C ASP A 271 -23.31 10.67 7.16
N PHE A 272 -21.98 10.55 6.99
CA PHE A 272 -21.32 9.25 6.91
C PHE A 272 -21.48 8.47 8.23
N LEU A 273 -21.14 9.07 9.36
CA LEU A 273 -21.19 8.42 10.67
C LEU A 273 -22.62 7.96 11.02
N ASN A 274 -23.62 8.83 10.82
CA ASN A 274 -25.04 8.55 11.08
C ASN A 274 -25.60 7.35 10.27
N LYS A 275 -24.98 6.96 9.15
CA LYS A 275 -25.36 5.73 8.39
C LYS A 275 -24.94 4.44 9.10
N TYR A 276 -23.96 4.50 9.99
CA TYR A 276 -23.31 3.33 10.59
C TYR A 276 -23.27 3.33 12.13
N THR A 277 -23.83 4.35 12.79
CA THR A 277 -23.97 4.41 14.26
C THR A 277 -25.43 4.46 14.69
N ASP A 278 -25.76 3.79 15.80
CA ASP A 278 -27.11 3.84 16.39
C ASP A 278 -27.35 5.16 17.18
N ILE A 279 -26.32 5.99 17.33
CA ILE A 279 -26.39 7.34 17.91
C ILE A 279 -26.69 8.34 16.81
N THR A 280 -27.77 9.11 16.95
CA THR A 280 -28.01 10.29 16.11
C THR A 280 -27.02 11.40 16.50
N ILE A 281 -26.10 11.72 15.60
CA ILE A 281 -25.09 12.76 15.77
C ILE A 281 -25.66 14.09 15.24
N SER A 282 -25.62 15.11 16.08
CA SER A 282 -25.97 16.49 15.75
C SER A 282 -25.04 17.05 14.67
N ALA A 283 -25.59 17.72 13.66
CA ALA A 283 -24.81 18.42 12.62
C ALA A 283 -23.86 19.52 13.17
N LYS A 284 -24.00 19.88 14.46
CA LYS A 284 -23.13 20.82 15.19
C LYS A 284 -22.17 20.13 16.17
N ALA A 285 -22.04 18.80 16.13
CA ALA A 285 -21.17 18.05 17.02
C ALA A 285 -19.72 18.48 16.88
N LYS A 286 -19.04 18.70 18.02
CA LYS A 286 -17.63 19.11 18.04
C LYS A 286 -16.74 17.91 17.71
N ILE A 287 -15.97 18.00 16.64
CA ILE A 287 -15.01 16.95 16.25
C ILE A 287 -13.64 17.23 16.86
N SER A 288 -13.08 16.18 17.47
CA SER A 288 -11.71 16.10 17.94
C SER A 288 -11.13 14.73 17.55
N TYR A 289 -9.81 14.55 17.65
CA TYR A 289 -9.15 13.32 17.24
C TYR A 289 -8.34 12.72 18.39
N LYS A 290 -8.39 11.39 18.53
CA LYS A 290 -7.54 10.61 19.43
C LYS A 290 -6.10 10.57 18.91
N ASP A 291 -5.16 10.23 19.79
CA ASP A 291 -3.82 9.86 19.36
C ASP A 291 -3.79 8.50 18.66
N TYR A 292 -2.70 8.27 17.93
CA TYR A 292 -2.58 7.15 17.02
C TYR A 292 -1.31 6.38 17.34
N ASN A 293 -1.48 5.15 17.83
CA ASN A 293 -0.38 4.25 18.11
C ASN A 293 0.05 3.52 16.82
N TRP A 294 1.36 3.59 16.56
CA TRP A 294 2.03 3.01 15.42
C TRP A 294 2.71 1.68 15.72
N ASP A 295 2.72 1.21 16.98
CA ASP A 295 3.12 -0.15 17.33
C ASP A 295 2.34 -1.19 16.50
N LEU A 296 2.93 -2.36 16.23
CA LEU A 296 2.25 -3.44 15.51
C LEU A 296 0.95 -3.88 16.20
N ASN A 297 -0.02 -4.34 15.42
CA ASN A 297 -1.27 -4.94 15.90
C ASN A 297 -1.10 -6.45 16.18
N ASN A 298 -0.20 -6.84 17.09
CA ASN A 298 0.09 -8.23 17.44
C ASN A 298 -0.37 -8.68 18.84
#